data_AF-A0A6B1GKG6-F1
#
_entry.id   AF-A0A6B1GKG6-F1
#
_cell.length_a   1.000
_cell.length_b   1.000
_cell.length_c   1.000
_cell.angle_alpha   90.00
_cell.angle_beta   90.00
_cell.angle_gamma   90.00
#
_symmetry.space_group_name_H-M   'P 1'
#
loop_
_entity.id
_entity.type
_entity.pdbx_description
1 polymer ?
#
loop_
_entity_poly.entity_id
_entity_poly.type
_entity_poly.pdbx_seq_one_letter_code
_entity_poly.pdbx_strand_id
1 'polypeptide(L)'
;MNDQAAAKAPGIAGVLVRIHDKAGIGAVLSLYWFLFWLLNGFDKFFNADTFYGVNFKMGLENVMLPALGMSTSLAWPLAIIVGVIEVVLGLLFLVSLGAFVTRKPHRYEVGTACIGLSVLFFALLTAGAILFGERGHVMTQGLFIGTLLVSALTLHVSKKASA
;
A
#
# COMPACT_ATOMS: atom_id res chain seq x y z
N MET A 1 4.11 -33.58 -7.24
CA MET A 1 3.51 -34.22 -6.05
C MET A 1 2.59 -33.29 -5.22
N ASN A 2 2.09 -32.15 -5.73
CA ASN A 2 1.28 -31.22 -4.91
C ASN A 2 -0.16 -30.93 -5.39
N ASP A 3 -0.57 -31.40 -6.58
CA ASP A 3 -1.89 -31.04 -7.15
C ASP A 3 -3.09 -31.60 -6.35
N GLN A 4 -2.90 -32.66 -5.56
CA GLN A 4 -3.99 -33.26 -4.79
C GLN A 4 -4.30 -32.53 -3.47
N ALA A 5 -3.36 -31.74 -2.92
CA ALA A 5 -3.57 -30.99 -1.69
C ALA A 5 -4.38 -29.70 -1.92
N ALA A 6 -4.10 -29.00 -3.02
CA ALA A 6 -4.82 -27.77 -3.41
C ALA A 6 -6.30 -28.00 -3.78
N ALA A 7 -6.63 -29.20 -4.26
CA ALA A 7 -8.01 -29.57 -4.62
C ALA A 7 -8.92 -29.84 -3.42
N LYS A 8 -8.36 -30.06 -2.21
CA LYS A 8 -9.11 -30.57 -1.05
C LYS A 8 -9.41 -29.55 0.05
N ALA A 9 -8.87 -28.34 0.03
CA ALA A 9 -9.14 -27.35 1.07
C ALA A 9 -10.51 -26.66 0.82
N PRO A 10 -11.55 -26.89 1.64
CA PRO A 10 -12.82 -26.20 1.49
C PRO A 10 -12.71 -24.73 1.93
N GLY A 11 -13.56 -23.86 1.37
CA GLY A 11 -13.70 -22.46 1.79
C GLY A 11 -12.57 -21.52 1.37
N ILE A 12 -12.37 -20.43 2.13
CA ILE A 12 -11.42 -19.35 1.84
C ILE A 12 -9.99 -19.89 1.71
N ALA A 13 -9.60 -20.87 2.53
CA ALA A 13 -8.28 -21.49 2.48
C ALA A 13 -7.97 -22.11 1.10
N GLY A 14 -8.90 -22.84 0.49
CA GLY A 14 -8.72 -23.39 -0.85
C GLY A 14 -8.73 -22.35 -1.96
N VAL A 15 -9.45 -21.23 -1.77
CA VAL A 15 -9.36 -20.10 -2.68
C VAL A 15 -7.97 -19.47 -2.61
N LEU A 16 -7.44 -19.22 -1.40
CA LEU A 16 -6.12 -18.66 -1.19
C LEU A 16 -5.00 -19.55 -1.74
N VAL A 17 -5.07 -20.86 -1.53
CA VAL A 17 -4.11 -21.81 -2.10
C VAL A 17 -4.16 -21.81 -3.63
N ARG A 18 -5.36 -21.81 -4.23
CA ARG A 18 -5.49 -21.75 -5.70
C ARG A 18 -5.03 -20.42 -6.28
N ILE A 19 -5.25 -19.30 -5.58
CA ILE A 19 -4.71 -17.99 -5.98
C ILE A 19 -3.18 -18.02 -5.88
N HIS A 20 -2.64 -18.56 -4.79
CA HIS A 20 -1.20 -18.72 -4.61
C HIS A 20 -0.58 -19.57 -5.74
N ASP A 21 -1.18 -20.72 -6.06
CA ASP A 21 -0.67 -21.64 -7.07
C ASP A 21 -0.85 -21.13 -8.51
N LYS A 22 -1.93 -20.39 -8.80
CA LYS A 22 -2.22 -19.87 -10.15
C LYS A 22 -1.62 -18.50 -10.44
N ALA A 23 -1.73 -17.57 -9.49
CA ALA A 23 -1.32 -16.17 -9.66
C ALA A 23 0.09 -15.90 -9.11
N GLY A 24 0.59 -16.75 -8.22
CA GLY A 24 1.85 -16.55 -7.51
C GLY A 24 1.73 -15.49 -6.42
N ILE A 25 2.56 -15.63 -5.37
CA ILE A 25 2.54 -14.71 -4.23
C ILE A 25 2.74 -13.23 -4.64
N GLY A 26 3.51 -12.97 -5.70
CA GLY A 26 3.74 -11.61 -6.20
C GLY A 26 2.48 -10.93 -6.75
N ALA A 27 1.58 -11.68 -7.40
CA ALA A 27 0.28 -11.13 -7.82
C ALA A 27 -0.61 -10.81 -6.61
N VAL A 28 -0.60 -11.66 -5.58
CA VAL A 28 -1.37 -11.44 -4.35
C VAL A 28 -0.91 -10.17 -3.65
N LEU A 29 0.41 -10.01 -3.47
CA LEU A 29 0.99 -8.81 -2.87
C LEU A 29 0.67 -7.56 -3.70
N SER A 30 0.75 -7.65 -5.03
CA SER A 30 0.45 -6.53 -5.91
C SER A 30 -1.03 -6.12 -5.83
N LEU A 31 -1.95 -7.09 -5.79
CA LEU A 31 -3.38 -6.83 -5.64
C LEU A 31 -3.68 -6.18 -4.29
N TYR A 32 -3.09 -6.70 -3.20
CA TYR A 32 -3.28 -6.14 -1.87
C TYR A 32 -2.85 -4.67 -1.82
N TRP A 33 -1.64 -4.36 -2.28
CA TRP A 33 -1.11 -3.00 -2.26
C TRP A 33 -1.82 -2.07 -3.24
N PHE A 34 -2.29 -2.58 -4.39
CA PHE A 34 -3.18 -1.83 -5.28
C PHE A 34 -4.45 -1.38 -4.57
N LEU A 35 -5.16 -2.32 -3.93
CA LEU A 35 -6.41 -2.01 -3.22
C LEU A 35 -6.15 -1.07 -2.05
N PHE A 36 -5.10 -1.33 -1.27
CA PHE A 36 -4.71 -0.48 -0.15
C PHE A 36 -4.53 0.97 -0.59
N TRP A 37 -3.68 1.22 -1.59
CA TRP A 37 -3.37 2.56 -2.04
C TRP A 37 -4.53 3.24 -2.75
N LEU A 38 -5.27 2.50 -3.59
CA LEU A 38 -6.44 3.04 -4.29
C LEU A 38 -7.52 3.47 -3.32
N LEU A 39 -7.87 2.61 -2.35
CA LEU A 39 -8.92 2.91 -1.38
C LEU A 39 -8.50 4.03 -0.42
N ASN A 40 -7.24 4.04 0.02
CA ASN A 40 -6.72 5.11 0.86
C ASN A 40 -6.70 6.47 0.11
N GLY A 41 -6.38 6.45 -1.19
CA GLY A 41 -6.44 7.64 -2.03
C GLY A 41 -7.87 8.13 -2.21
N PHE A 42 -8.79 7.24 -2.58
CA PHE A 42 -10.23 7.52 -2.75
C PHE A 42 -10.90 8.05 -1.49
N ASP A 43 -10.51 7.56 -0.30
CA ASP A 43 -10.99 8.07 0.97
C ASP A 43 -10.80 9.60 1.09
N LYS A 44 -9.69 10.14 0.59
CA LYS A 44 -9.39 11.58 0.64
C LYS A 44 -10.24 12.43 -0.31
N PHE A 45 -10.83 11.84 -1.35
CA PHE A 45 -11.72 12.54 -2.28
C PHE A 45 -13.18 12.45 -1.85
N PHE A 46 -13.61 11.27 -1.38
CA PHE A 46 -15.02 10.95 -1.25
C PHE A 46 -15.54 10.97 0.19
N ASN A 47 -14.67 10.75 1.18
CA ASN A 47 -15.09 10.83 2.58
C ASN A 47 -14.77 12.21 3.13
N ALA A 48 -15.75 13.11 3.02
CA ALA A 48 -15.78 14.34 3.83
C ALA A 48 -16.01 14.00 5.31
N ASP A 49 -16.76 12.93 5.58
CA ASP A 49 -17.05 12.43 6.93
C ASP A 49 -16.35 11.09 7.18
N THR A 50 -15.70 11.05 8.33
CA THR A 50 -14.85 9.99 8.88
C THR A 50 -15.24 8.54 8.51
N PHE A 51 -14.56 7.94 7.55
CA PHE A 51 -14.40 6.48 7.54
C PHE A 51 -13.30 6.17 8.57
N TYR A 52 -13.62 5.47 9.66
CA TYR A 52 -12.74 5.18 10.83
C TYR A 52 -12.44 6.32 11.83
N GLY A 53 -13.27 7.37 11.89
CA GLY A 53 -13.20 8.37 12.98
C GLY A 53 -12.02 9.36 12.93
N VAL A 54 -11.10 9.22 11.97
CA VAL A 54 -9.99 10.16 11.73
C VAL A 54 -9.79 10.33 10.22
N ASN A 55 -10.03 11.53 9.70
CA ASN A 55 -9.74 11.88 8.30
C ASN A 55 -8.37 12.55 8.23
N PHE A 56 -7.54 12.17 7.26
CA PHE A 56 -6.22 12.78 7.00
C PHE A 56 -6.28 14.32 6.96
N LYS A 57 -7.37 14.88 6.42
CA LYS A 57 -7.64 16.32 6.43
C LYS A 57 -7.66 16.89 7.86
N MET A 58 -8.29 16.23 8.82
CA MET A 58 -8.34 16.71 10.21
C MET A 58 -6.95 16.76 10.85
N GLY A 59 -6.06 15.80 10.54
CA GLY A 59 -4.67 15.86 11.00
C GLY A 59 -3.91 17.06 10.41
N LEU A 60 -4.19 17.40 9.14
CA LEU A 60 -3.65 18.62 8.52
C LEU A 60 -4.20 19.90 9.18
N GLU A 61 -5.52 19.98 9.39
CA GLU A 61 -6.19 21.17 9.92
C GLU A 61 -5.86 21.45 11.38
N ASN A 62 -5.83 20.41 12.20
CA ASN A 62 -5.75 20.58 13.65
C ASN A 62 -4.32 20.54 14.19
N VAL A 63 -3.36 20.00 13.41
CA VAL A 63 -2.01 19.75 13.91
C VAL A 63 -0.95 20.30 12.98
N MET A 64 -0.85 19.80 11.75
CA MET A 64 0.28 20.13 10.88
C MET A 64 0.29 21.60 10.44
N LEU A 65 -0.82 22.12 9.93
CA LEU A 65 -0.88 23.50 9.43
C LEU A 65 -0.74 24.53 10.57
N PRO A 66 -1.41 24.36 11.74
CA PRO A 66 -1.17 25.21 12.90
C PRO A 66 0.28 25.17 13.38
N ALA A 67 0.91 23.99 13.44
CA ALA A 67 2.33 23.86 13.83
C ALA A 67 3.28 24.61 12.88
N LEU A 68 2.89 24.77 11.62
CA LEU A 68 3.62 25.52 10.59
C LEU A 68 3.25 27.01 10.53
N GLY A 69 2.27 27.47 11.33
CA GLY A 69 1.72 28.82 11.22
C GLY A 69 1.01 29.07 9.87
N MET A 70 0.55 28.02 9.21
CA MET A 70 -0.10 28.07 7.89
C MET A 70 -1.62 28.08 8.01
N SER A 71 -2.30 28.63 7.00
CA SER A 71 -3.77 28.64 6.95
C SER A 71 -4.34 27.22 6.86
N THR A 72 -5.32 26.91 7.71
CA THR A 72 -6.06 25.64 7.71
C THR A 72 -6.84 25.41 6.42
N SER A 73 -7.12 26.48 5.65
CA SER A 73 -7.75 26.39 4.32
C SER A 73 -6.92 25.56 3.33
N LEU A 74 -5.63 25.34 3.58
CA LEU A 74 -4.75 24.52 2.75
C LEU A 74 -4.94 23.01 2.97
N ALA A 75 -5.64 22.60 4.02
CA ALA A 75 -5.76 21.19 4.37
C ALA A 75 -6.46 20.36 3.30
N TRP A 76 -7.56 20.89 2.73
CA TRP A 76 -8.29 20.18 1.68
C TRP A 76 -7.45 20.04 0.39
N PRO A 77 -6.84 21.12 -0.17
CA PRO A 77 -5.91 20.99 -1.29
C PRO A 77 -4.76 19.99 -1.04
N LEU A 78 -4.15 20.03 0.15
CA LEU A 78 -3.05 19.13 0.51
C LEU A 78 -3.52 17.67 0.64
N ALA A 79 -4.70 17.43 1.22
CA ALA A 79 -5.31 16.11 1.30
C ALA A 79 -5.58 15.53 -0.09
N ILE A 80 -6.06 16.35 -1.02
CA ILE A 80 -6.27 15.95 -2.42
C ILE A 80 -4.94 15.62 -3.11
N ILE A 81 -3.89 16.42 -2.91
CA ILE A 81 -2.56 16.12 -3.46
C ILE A 81 -2.05 14.76 -2.97
N VAL A 82 -2.16 14.51 -1.66
CA VAL A 82 -1.80 13.22 -1.07
C VAL A 82 -2.66 12.10 -1.66
N GLY A 83 -3.97 12.30 -1.79
CA GLY A 83 -4.88 11.33 -2.40
C GLY A 83 -4.52 11.00 -3.85
N VAL A 84 -4.11 11.98 -4.66
CA VAL A 84 -3.63 11.75 -6.03
C VAL A 84 -2.36 10.88 -6.02
N ILE A 85 -1.39 11.18 -5.15
CA ILE A 85 -0.16 10.38 -5.03
C ILE A 85 -0.49 8.93 -4.68
N GLU A 86 -1.40 8.72 -3.73
CA GLU A 86 -1.82 7.38 -3.32
C GLU A 86 -2.54 6.62 -4.44
N VAL A 87 -3.43 7.27 -5.19
CA VAL A 87 -4.06 6.65 -6.38
C VAL A 87 -3.00 6.26 -7.41
N VAL A 88 -2.00 7.13 -7.66
CA VAL A 88 -0.89 6.83 -8.57
C VAL A 88 -0.09 5.61 -8.09
N LEU A 89 0.24 5.53 -6.80
CA LEU A 89 0.88 4.35 -6.21
C LEU A 89 0.05 3.08 -6.42
N GLY A 90 -1.28 3.18 -6.23
CA GLY A 90 -2.21 2.09 -6.52
C GLY A 90 -2.11 1.63 -7.98
N LEU A 91 -2.19 2.56 -8.93
CA LEU A 91 -2.09 2.25 -10.36
C LEU A 91 -0.74 1.61 -10.72
N LEU A 92 0.36 1.99 -10.09
CA LEU A 92 1.65 1.32 -10.27
C LEU A 92 1.61 -0.15 -9.81
N PHE A 93 0.94 -0.43 -8.69
CA PHE A 93 0.71 -1.81 -8.26
C PHE A 93 -0.24 -2.58 -9.18
N LEU A 94 -1.19 -1.92 -9.83
CA LEU A 94 -2.00 -2.56 -10.88
C LEU A 94 -1.13 -2.96 -12.08
N VAL A 95 -0.16 -2.13 -12.47
CA VAL A 95 0.84 -2.48 -13.50
C VAL A 95 1.69 -3.67 -13.04
N SER A 96 2.14 -3.68 -11.78
CA SER A 96 2.87 -4.81 -11.19
C SER A 96 2.04 -6.10 -11.22
N LEU A 97 0.76 -6.02 -10.82
CA LEU A 97 -0.18 -7.13 -10.89
C LEU A 97 -0.29 -7.67 -12.32
N GLY A 98 -0.47 -6.78 -13.31
CA GLY A 98 -0.49 -7.14 -14.72
C GLY A 98 0.78 -7.87 -15.15
N ALA A 99 1.96 -7.41 -14.71
CA ALA A 99 3.24 -8.07 -14.99
C ALA A 99 3.34 -9.47 -14.37
N PHE A 100 2.84 -9.67 -13.14
CA PHE A 100 2.81 -10.99 -12.50
C PHE A 100 1.83 -11.95 -13.16
N VAL A 101 0.59 -11.51 -13.42
CA VAL A 101 -0.45 -12.34 -14.05
C VAL A 101 -0.05 -12.75 -15.47
N THR A 102 0.56 -11.85 -16.23
CA THR A 102 1.04 -12.14 -17.59
C THR A 102 2.44 -12.74 -17.65
N ARG A 103 3.03 -13.08 -16.49
CA ARG A 103 4.34 -13.73 -16.35
C ARG A 103 5.47 -13.00 -17.08
N LYS A 104 5.46 -11.67 -17.09
CA LYS A 104 6.55 -10.87 -17.69
C LYS A 104 7.90 -11.19 -17.03
N PRO A 105 9.02 -11.06 -17.77
CA PRO A 105 10.36 -11.35 -17.25
C PRO A 105 10.73 -10.40 -16.10
N HIS A 106 10.35 -9.12 -16.19
CA HIS A 106 10.71 -8.08 -15.21
C HIS A 106 9.70 -7.88 -14.08
N ARG A 107 8.81 -8.86 -13.84
CA ARG A 107 7.70 -8.72 -12.88
C ARG A 107 8.17 -8.44 -11.45
N TYR A 108 9.29 -9.05 -11.05
CA TYR A 108 9.85 -8.87 -9.70
C TYR A 108 10.52 -7.52 -9.51
N GLU A 109 11.16 -6.98 -10.56
CA GLU A 109 11.76 -5.65 -10.58
C GLU A 109 10.68 -4.58 -10.47
N VAL A 110 9.59 -4.71 -11.25
CA VAL A 110 8.44 -3.80 -11.18
C VAL A 110 7.80 -3.84 -9.80
N GLY A 111 7.56 -5.03 -9.24
CA GLY A 111 6.99 -5.18 -7.89
C GLY A 111 7.89 -4.56 -6.80
N THR A 112 9.19 -4.84 -6.85
CA THR A 112 10.16 -4.25 -5.91
C THR A 112 10.22 -2.72 -6.02
N ALA A 113 10.15 -2.17 -7.23
CA ALA A 113 10.11 -0.72 -7.44
C ALA A 113 8.84 -0.08 -6.83
N CYS A 114 7.68 -0.68 -7.02
CA CYS A 114 6.42 -0.20 -6.43
C CYS A 114 6.49 -0.21 -4.89
N ILE A 115 7.06 -1.27 -4.31
CA ILE A 115 7.29 -1.35 -2.87
C ILE A 115 8.27 -0.27 -2.40
N GLY A 116 9.37 -0.07 -3.12
CA GLY A 116 10.37 0.96 -2.79
C GLY A 116 9.77 2.38 -2.77
N LEU A 117 8.95 2.72 -3.76
CA LEU A 117 8.23 4.01 -3.80
C LEU A 117 7.25 4.16 -2.63
N SER A 118 6.56 3.07 -2.26
CA SER A 118 5.64 3.06 -1.12
C SER A 118 6.37 3.25 0.21
N VAL A 119 7.53 2.60 0.39
CA VAL A 119 8.38 2.76 1.57
C VAL A 119 8.86 4.21 1.67
N LEU A 120 9.33 4.79 0.56
CA LEU A 120 9.75 6.19 0.52
C LEU A 120 8.60 7.12 0.91
N PHE A 121 7.41 6.90 0.35
CA PHE A 121 6.26 7.74 0.65
C PHE A 121 5.85 7.65 2.13
N PHE A 122 5.75 6.45 2.70
CA PHE A 122 5.47 6.30 4.13
C PHE A 122 6.58 6.87 5.01
N ALA A 123 7.85 6.75 4.62
CA ALA A 123 8.96 7.35 5.36
C ALA A 123 8.86 8.88 5.39
N LEU A 124 8.46 9.52 4.29
CA LEU A 124 8.19 10.96 4.25
C LEU A 124 7.01 11.36 5.15
N LEU A 125 5.92 10.60 5.12
CA LEU A 125 4.79 10.83 6.03
C LEU A 125 5.19 10.65 7.49
N THR A 126 6.07 9.68 7.79
CA THR A 126 6.60 9.42 9.13
C THR A 126 7.49 10.56 9.61
N ALA A 127 8.38 11.05 8.74
CA ALA A 127 9.22 12.20 9.04
C ALA A 127 8.36 13.44 9.34
N GLY A 128 7.33 13.69 8.52
CA GLY A 128 6.36 14.75 8.76
C GLY A 128 5.65 14.60 10.12
N ALA A 129 5.11 13.41 10.40
CA ALA A 129 4.44 13.14 11.68
C ALA A 129 5.35 13.37 12.90
N ILE A 130 6.64 13.00 12.80
CA ILE A 130 7.64 13.26 13.85
C ILE A 130 7.87 14.76 14.03
N LEU A 131 8.10 15.49 12.93
CA LEU A 131 8.41 16.92 12.94
C LEU A 131 7.26 17.76 13.49
N PHE A 132 6.02 17.33 13.27
CA PHE A 132 4.81 18.06 13.68
C PHE A 132 4.12 17.50 14.93
N GLY A 133 4.72 16.52 15.61
CA GLY A 133 4.24 16.02 16.91
C GLY A 133 3.14 14.96 16.86
N GLU A 134 2.79 14.45 15.68
CA GLU A 134 1.74 13.45 15.45
C GLU A 134 2.21 12.01 15.72
N ARG A 135 2.49 11.70 16.99
CA ARG A 135 3.06 10.40 17.40
C ARG A 135 2.16 9.20 17.09
N GLY A 136 0.84 9.39 17.02
CA GLY A 136 -0.10 8.32 16.68
C GLY A 136 0.11 7.78 15.25
N HIS A 137 0.39 8.67 14.30
CA HIS A 137 0.60 8.30 12.91
C HIS A 137 1.95 7.62 12.65
N VAL A 138 2.98 7.91 13.46
CA VAL A 138 4.32 7.31 13.35
C VAL A 138 4.26 5.78 13.50
N MET A 139 3.52 5.27 14.48
CA MET A 139 3.41 3.83 14.70
C MET A 139 2.72 3.14 13.53
N THR A 140 1.61 3.69 13.06
CA THR A 140 0.83 3.14 11.94
C THR A 140 1.64 3.13 10.64
N GLN A 141 2.34 4.22 10.33
CA GLN A 141 3.21 4.30 9.15
C GLN A 141 4.41 3.36 9.25
N GLY A 142 5.00 3.23 10.45
CA GLY A 142 6.06 2.27 10.73
C GLY A 142 5.63 0.81 10.50
N LEU A 143 4.40 0.45 10.90
CA LEU A 143 3.82 -0.86 10.61
C LEU A 143 3.68 -1.10 9.10
N PHE A 144 3.17 -0.12 8.35
CA PHE A 144 3.06 -0.23 6.89
C PHE A 144 4.42 -0.38 6.21
N ILE A 145 5.45 0.37 6.65
CA ILE A 145 6.83 0.20 6.18
C ILE A 145 7.31 -1.24 6.46
N GLY A 146 7.10 -1.75 7.67
CA GLY A 146 7.43 -3.13 8.02
C GLY A 146 6.76 -4.15 7.10
N THR A 147 5.46 -4.02 6.87
CA THR A 147 4.70 -4.92 5.97
C THR A 147 5.19 -4.83 4.52
N LEU A 148 5.57 -3.64 4.04
CA LEU A 148 6.17 -3.44 2.72
C LEU A 148 7.53 -4.12 2.60
N LEU A 149 8.39 -3.99 3.62
CA LEU A 149 9.70 -4.64 3.64
C LEU A 149 9.58 -6.17 3.66
N VAL A 150 8.62 -6.71 4.43
CA VAL A 150 8.29 -8.14 4.39
C VAL A 150 7.81 -8.54 2.98
N SER A 151 6.95 -7.74 2.36
CA SER A 151 6.50 -7.97 0.97
C SER A 151 7.67 -8.02 -0.02
N ALA A 152 8.65 -7.11 0.11
CA ALA A 152 9.85 -7.10 -0.73
C ALA A 152 10.71 -8.35 -0.51
N LEU A 153 10.90 -8.76 0.74
CA LEU A 153 11.62 -9.98 1.08
C LEU A 153 10.92 -11.21 0.47
N THR A 154 9.59 -11.28 0.57
CA THR A 154 8.78 -12.35 -0.03
C THR A 154 8.95 -12.39 -1.55
N LEU A 155 8.94 -11.24 -2.22
CA LEU A 155 9.21 -11.17 -3.67
C LEU A 155 10.61 -11.66 -4.02
N HIS A 156 11.62 -11.27 -3.24
CA HIS A 156 13.02 -11.68 -3.48
C HIS A 156 13.21 -13.19 -3.31
N VAL A 157 12.65 -13.77 -2.25
CA VAL A 157 12.66 -15.22 -2.02
C VAL A 157 11.92 -15.95 -3.14
N SER A 158 10.74 -15.45 -3.55
CA SER A 158 9.98 -16.01 -4.66
C SER A 158 10.73 -15.97 -5.99
N LYS A 159 11.46 -14.88 -6.27
CA LYS A 159 12.31 -14.75 -7.47
C LYS A 159 13.38 -15.83 -7.49
N LYS A 160 14.10 -16.01 -6.38
CA LYS A 160 15.15 -17.04 -6.25
C LYS A 160 14.60 -18.46 -6.38
N ALA A 161 13.42 -18.74 -5.85
CA ALA A 161 12.78 -20.06 -5.96
C ALA A 161 12.27 -20.37 -7.38
N SER A 162 12.13 -19.35 -8.23
CA SER A 162 11.64 -19.48 -9.61
C SER A 162 12.75 -19.45 -10.67
N ALA A 163 14.01 -19.27 -10.25
CA ALA A 163 15.20 -19.25 -11.09
C ALA A 163 15.86 -20.63 -11.10
#